data_AF-A2Q1H0-F1
#
_entry.id   AF-A2Q1H0-F1
#
_cell.length_a   1.000
_cell.length_b   1.000
_cell.length_c   1.000
_cell.angle_alpha   90.00
_cell.angle_beta   90.00
_cell.angle_gamma   90.00
#
_symmetry.space_group_name_H-M   'P 1'
#
loop_
_entity.id
_entity.type
_entity.pdbx_description
1 polymer ?
#
loop_
_entity_poly.entity_id
_entity_poly.type
_entity_poly.pdbx_seq_one_letter_code
_entity_poly.pdbx_strand_id
1 'polypeptide(L)'
;MQHYSFIKVGILETGRRGRGNVKRLSTYFLEATCDVTFKDLGSFDSTHVVKKLVPKINYDVPIEDVPLLAVQFTKFSCGSLTLGLAMCRAVLDGASAANFINSWAKLTKIRKTLDSSLIPFS
;
A
#
# COMPACT_ATOMS: atom_id res chain seq x y z
N MET A 1 2.10 10.72 -23.84
CA MET A 1 2.89 9.84 -22.95
C MET A 1 2.42 10.12 -21.53
N GLN A 2 1.87 9.15 -20.80
CA GLN A 2 1.37 9.36 -19.44
C GLN A 2 2.56 9.48 -18.48
N HIS A 3 2.76 10.65 -17.87
CA HIS A 3 3.77 10.87 -16.86
C HIS A 3 3.26 10.38 -15.50
N TYR A 4 4.03 9.49 -14.87
CA TYR A 4 3.81 9.00 -13.51
C TYR A 4 5.02 9.42 -12.70
N SER A 5 4.80 10.22 -11.66
CA SER A 5 5.86 10.64 -10.74
C SER A 5 5.61 9.97 -9.40
N PHE A 6 6.55 9.11 -9.00
CA PHE A 6 6.55 8.44 -7.71
C PHE A 6 7.31 9.31 -6.73
N ILE A 7 6.67 9.74 -5.64
CA ILE A 7 7.32 10.55 -4.62
C ILE A 7 6.99 9.89 -3.28
N LYS A 8 8.06 9.46 -2.61
CA LYS A 8 8.12 8.92 -1.24
C LYS A 8 7.89 7.41 -1.11
N VAL A 9 9.00 6.73 -0.79
CA VAL A 9 9.05 5.37 -0.25
C VAL A 9 9.23 5.50 1.25
N GLY A 10 8.22 5.10 2.03
CA GLY A 10 8.38 4.85 3.46
C GLY A 10 8.50 3.36 3.71
N ILE A 11 9.59 2.91 4.33
CA ILE A 11 9.69 1.57 4.90
C ILE A 11 9.18 1.65 6.33
N LEU A 12 8.08 0.96 6.62
CA LEU A 12 7.63 0.73 7.99
C LEU A 12 8.27 -0.58 8.46
N GLU A 13 9.29 -0.47 9.32
CA GLU A 13 9.84 -1.62 10.06
C GLU A 13 9.12 -1.73 11.40
N THR A 14 8.40 -2.83 11.65
CA THR A 14 7.90 -3.13 12.99
C THR A 14 8.92 -4.02 13.72
N GLY A 15 9.53 -3.50 14.79
CA GLY A 15 10.45 -4.24 15.65
C GLY A 15 10.05 -4.13 17.12
N ARG A 16 9.84 -5.26 17.80
CA ARG A 16 9.81 -5.29 19.28
C ARG A 16 11.23 -5.52 19.80
N ARG A 17 11.68 -4.67 20.73
CA ARG A 17 12.98 -4.80 21.40
C ARG A 17 12.92 -6.00 22.36
N GLY A 18 13.51 -7.13 21.97
CA GLY A 18 13.66 -8.33 22.81
C GLY A 18 14.79 -9.21 22.26
N ARG A 19 15.63 -9.75 23.15
CA ARG A 19 16.80 -10.59 22.82
C ARG A 19 16.42 -11.78 21.92
N GLY A 20 16.85 -11.72 20.66
CA GLY A 20 16.70 -12.76 19.65
C GLY A 20 16.75 -12.13 18.25
N ASN A 21 17.17 -12.85 17.22
CA ASN A 21 17.08 -12.39 15.83
C ASN A 21 15.59 -12.26 15.45
N VAL A 22 15.00 -11.09 15.72
CA VAL A 22 13.61 -10.77 15.36
C VAL A 22 13.56 -10.55 13.84
N LYS A 23 12.83 -11.41 13.13
CA LYS A 23 12.54 -11.21 11.71
C LYS A 23 11.77 -9.89 11.54
N ARG A 24 12.34 -8.95 10.78
CA ARG A 24 11.68 -7.69 10.43
C ARG A 24 10.55 -8.00 9.46
N LEU A 25 9.33 -7.60 9.80
CA LEU A 25 8.24 -7.58 8.84
C LEU A 25 8.23 -6.18 8.21
N SER A 26 8.55 -6.09 6.94
CA SER A 26 8.55 -4.82 6.20
C SER A 26 7.18 -4.57 5.55
N THR A 27 6.72 -3.33 5.65
CA THR A 27 5.56 -2.83 4.89
C THR A 27 5.96 -1.56 4.17
N TYR A 28 5.58 -1.44 2.90
CA TYR A 28 5.86 -0.25 2.10
C TYR A 28 4.62 0.60 1.91
N PHE A 29 4.77 1.91 2.08
CA PHE A 29 3.79 2.90 1.66
C PHE A 29 4.42 3.82 0.63
N LEU A 30 3.84 3.83 -0.56
CA LEU A 30 4.29 4.59 -1.72
C LEU A 30 3.25 5.66 -2.03
N GLU A 31 3.69 6.90 -2.18
CA GLU A 31 2.86 7.97 -2.73
C GLU A 31 3.25 8.21 -4.20
N ALA A 32 2.24 8.38 -5.04
CA ALA A 32 2.39 8.59 -6.47
C ALA A 32 1.44 9.69 -6.94
N THR A 33 1.83 10.37 -8.00
CA THR A 33 1.00 11.36 -8.70
C THR A 33 0.83 10.95 -10.15
N CYS A 34 -0.34 11.25 -10.69
CA CYS A 34 -0.75 10.89 -12.03
C CYS A 34 -1.34 12.13 -12.70
N ASP A 35 -0.73 12.56 -13.81
CA ASP A 35 -1.12 13.81 -14.48
C ASP A 35 -2.40 13.67 -15.32
N VAL A 36 -2.85 12.44 -15.58
CA VAL A 36 -4.11 12.18 -16.28
C VAL A 36 -5.31 12.22 -15.33
N THR A 37 -6.49 12.52 -15.87
CA THR A 37 -7.74 12.38 -15.12
C THR A 37 -8.03 10.91 -14.89
N PHE A 38 -8.65 10.57 -13.76
CA PHE A 38 -9.15 9.21 -13.51
C PHE A 38 -10.13 8.72 -14.61
N LYS A 39 -10.91 9.63 -15.20
CA LYS A 39 -11.83 9.32 -16.32
C LYS A 39 -11.10 8.89 -17.59
N ASP A 40 -9.92 9.45 -17.83
CA ASP A 40 -9.12 9.23 -19.04
C ASP A 40 -8.28 7.96 -18.95
N LEU A 41 -8.31 7.31 -17.78
CA LEU A 41 -7.58 6.09 -17.50
C LEU A 41 -8.13 4.87 -18.28
N GLY A 42 -9.35 4.99 -18.82
CA GLY A 42 -10.01 3.93 -19.58
C GLY A 42 -10.52 2.80 -18.68
N SER A 43 -10.80 1.63 -19.28
CA SER A 43 -11.25 0.47 -18.52
C SER A 43 -10.09 -0.24 -17.81
N PHE A 44 -10.36 -0.73 -16.59
CA PHE A 44 -9.41 -1.50 -15.79
C PHE A 44 -9.15 -2.90 -16.35
N ASP A 45 -9.84 -3.26 -17.43
CA ASP A 45 -9.66 -4.51 -18.18
C ASP A 45 -8.27 -4.57 -18.83
N SER A 46 -7.65 -3.41 -19.05
CA SER A 46 -6.28 -3.29 -19.55
C SER A 46 -5.26 -3.50 -18.42
N THR A 47 -4.54 -4.62 -18.46
CA THR A 47 -3.50 -4.93 -17.46
C THR A 47 -2.38 -3.88 -17.39
N HIS A 48 -2.16 -3.12 -18.46
CA HIS A 48 -1.12 -2.09 -18.52
C HIS A 48 -1.38 -0.90 -17.59
N VAL A 49 -2.64 -0.48 -17.46
CA VAL A 49 -3.05 0.63 -16.60
C VAL A 49 -2.98 0.22 -15.14
N VAL A 50 -3.57 -0.95 -14.81
CA VAL A 50 -3.59 -1.50 -13.46
C VAL A 50 -2.17 -1.65 -12.90
N LYS A 51 -1.24 -2.16 -13.72
CA LYS A 51 0.18 -2.34 -13.35
C LYS A 51 0.91 -1.07 -12.93
N LYS A 52 0.42 0.13 -13.31
CA LYS A 52 0.99 1.41 -12.88
C LYS A 52 0.37 1.94 -11.59
N LEU A 53 -0.82 1.46 -11.25
CA LEU A 53 -1.57 1.86 -10.05
C LEU A 53 -1.37 0.93 -8.86
N VAL A 54 -0.70 -0.21 -9.07
CA VAL A 54 -0.30 -1.14 -8.00
C VAL A 54 1.20 -1.05 -7.75
N PRO A 55 1.63 -1.25 -6.49
CA PRO A 55 3.05 -1.23 -6.15
C PRO A 55 3.78 -2.38 -6.86
N LYS A 56 4.97 -2.08 -7.40
CA LYS A 56 5.87 -3.09 -7.95
C LYS A 56 6.73 -3.66 -6.82
N ILE A 57 6.70 -4.98 -6.67
CA ILE A 57 7.52 -5.69 -5.69
C ILE A 57 8.78 -6.20 -6.38
N ASN A 58 9.94 -5.91 -5.79
CA ASN A 58 11.19 -6.55 -6.19
C ASN A 58 11.26 -7.94 -5.55
N TYR A 59 11.29 -8.99 -6.37
CA TYR A 59 11.43 -10.37 -5.91
C TYR A 59 12.85 -10.91 -6.08
N ASP A 60 13.79 -10.11 -6.59
CA ASP A 60 15.21 -10.48 -6.76
C ASP A 60 16.02 -10.27 -5.46
N VAL A 61 15.36 -10.35 -4.31
CA VAL A 61 15.92 -10.21 -2.97
C VAL A 61 15.59 -11.45 -2.15
N PRO A 62 16.31 -11.72 -1.04
CA PRO A 62 15.94 -12.79 -0.11
C PRO A 62 14.47 -12.69 0.32
N ILE A 63 13.82 -13.83 0.54
CA ILE A 63 12.37 -13.87 0.82
C ILE A 63 12.00 -13.13 2.11
N GLU A 64 12.92 -13.07 3.07
CA GLU A 64 12.82 -12.28 4.30
C GLU A 64 12.77 -10.76 4.07
N ASP A 65 13.28 -10.28 2.93
CA ASP A 65 13.29 -8.86 2.57
C ASP A 65 12.08 -8.46 1.69
N VAL A 66 11.34 -9.45 1.17
CA VAL A 66 10.11 -9.21 0.40
C VAL A 66 9.00 -8.72 1.34
N PRO A 67 8.37 -7.57 1.05
CA PRO A 67 7.34 -7.01 1.93
C PRO A 67 6.10 -7.90 1.99
N LEU A 68 5.52 -8.04 3.19
CA LEU A 68 4.25 -8.76 3.36
C LEU A 68 3.06 -7.94 2.83
N LEU A 69 3.18 -6.62 2.89
CA LEU A 69 2.20 -5.66 2.40
C LEU A 69 2.95 -4.48 1.75
N ALA A 70 2.55 -4.13 0.54
CA ALA A 70 2.87 -2.84 -0.06
C ALA A 70 1.60 -2.13 -0.47
N VAL A 71 1.57 -0.82 -0.23
CA VAL A 71 0.45 0.06 -0.49
C VAL A 71 0.95 1.18 -1.40
N GLN A 72 0.25 1.43 -2.51
CA GLN A 72 0.46 2.60 -3.35
C GLN A 72 -0.76 3.51 -3.29
N PHE A 73 -0.54 4.74 -2.89
CA PHE A 73 -1.52 5.81 -2.89
C PHE A 73 -1.25 6.74 -4.08
N THR A 74 -2.13 6.73 -5.07
CA THR A 74 -1.95 7.54 -6.29
C THR A 74 -2.96 8.68 -6.34
N LYS A 75 -2.50 9.92 -6.34
CA LYS A 75 -3.31 11.14 -6.54
C LYS A 75 -3.36 11.50 -8.02
N PHE A 76 -4.54 11.84 -8.51
CA PHE A 76 -4.74 12.29 -9.89
C PHE A 76 -4.87 13.81 -9.93
N SER A 77 -4.48 14.42 -11.04
CA SER A 77 -4.59 15.88 -11.26
C SER A 77 -6.01 16.41 -11.06
N CYS A 78 -7.03 15.59 -11.31
CA CYS A 78 -8.44 15.90 -11.09
C CYS A 78 -8.92 15.77 -9.63
N GLY A 79 -8.02 15.53 -8.68
CA GLY A 79 -8.33 15.35 -7.25
C GLY A 79 -8.84 13.95 -6.88
N SER A 80 -9.02 13.05 -7.85
CA SER A 80 -9.33 11.65 -7.58
C SER A 80 -8.13 10.92 -6.98
N LEU A 81 -8.38 9.78 -6.33
CA LEU A 81 -7.33 8.94 -5.76
C LEU A 81 -7.58 7.47 -6.06
N THR A 82 -6.50 6.69 -6.09
CA THR A 82 -6.55 5.22 -6.11
C THR A 82 -5.62 4.65 -5.05
N LEU A 83 -5.95 3.45 -4.59
CA LEU A 83 -5.18 2.70 -3.61
C LEU A 83 -4.89 1.31 -4.15
N GLY A 84 -3.63 1.07 -4.53
CA GLY A 84 -3.16 -0.23 -5.00
C GLY A 84 -2.52 -1.02 -3.87
N LEU A 85 -2.82 -2.32 -3.79
CA LEU A 85 -2.30 -3.21 -2.76
C LEU A 85 -1.56 -4.39 -3.39
N ALA A 86 -0.39 -4.71 -2.86
CA ALA A 86 0.27 -6.00 -3.07
C ALA A 86 0.44 -6.69 -1.72
N MET A 87 -0.08 -7.91 -1.61
CA MET A 87 -0.14 -8.67 -0.37
C MET A 87 0.48 -10.05 -0.58
N CYS A 88 1.28 -10.51 0.38
CA CYS A 88 1.91 -11.81 0.29
C CYS A 88 0.90 -12.95 0.43
N ARG A 89 0.69 -13.69 -0.67
CA ARG A 89 -0.25 -14.84 -0.73
C ARG A 89 0.15 -16.00 0.19
N ALA A 90 1.42 -16.10 0.59
CA ALA A 90 1.87 -17.11 1.55
C ALA A 90 1.31 -16.86 2.97
N VAL A 91 0.88 -15.63 3.27
CA VAL A 91 0.35 -15.23 4.58
C VAL A 91 -1.16 -15.05 4.56
N LEU A 92 -1.74 -14.78 3.39
CA LEU A 92 -3.13 -14.34 3.26
C LEU A 92 -3.85 -15.10 2.13
N ASP A 93 -5.01 -15.66 2.47
CA ASP A 93 -6.00 -16.07 1.47
C ASP A 93 -6.93 -14.90 1.11
N GLY A 94 -7.88 -15.13 0.19
CA GLY A 94 -8.82 -14.11 -0.27
C GLY A 94 -9.72 -13.56 0.84
N ALA A 95 -10.14 -14.40 1.79
CA ALA A 95 -11.01 -13.98 2.90
C ALA A 95 -10.23 -13.15 3.92
N SER A 96 -9.01 -13.59 4.28
CA SER A 96 -8.10 -12.83 5.14
C SER A 96 -7.72 -11.49 4.53
N ALA A 97 -7.47 -11.43 3.22
CA ALA A 97 -7.21 -10.17 2.52
C ALA A 97 -8.41 -9.21 2.57
N ALA A 98 -9.62 -9.70 2.29
CA ALA A 98 -10.84 -8.90 2.37
C ALA A 98 -11.10 -8.39 3.80
N ASN A 99 -10.91 -9.25 4.81
CA ASN A 99 -11.06 -8.88 6.22
C ASN A 99 -10.03 -7.84 6.65
N PHE A 100 -8.79 -7.93 6.18
CA PHE A 100 -7.78 -6.92 6.40
C PHE A 100 -8.21 -5.56 5.85
N ILE A 101 -8.64 -5.51 4.58
CA ILE A 101 -9.10 -4.27 3.92
C ILE A 101 -10.30 -3.67 4.66
N ASN A 102 -11.28 -4.50 5.04
CA ASN A 102 -12.45 -4.05 5.79
C ASN A 102 -12.08 -3.48 7.16
N SER A 103 -11.17 -4.13 7.88
CA SER A 103 -10.70 -3.67 9.19
C SER A 103 -9.91 -2.38 9.07
N TRP A 104 -9.04 -2.28 8.07
CA TRP A 104 -8.31 -1.05 7.78
C TRP A 104 -9.25 0.12 7.46
N ALA A 105 -10.27 -0.10 6.62
CA ALA A 105 -11.29 0.89 6.31
C ALA A 105 -12.14 1.31 7.53
N LYS A 106 -12.41 0.39 8.47
CA LYS A 106 -13.09 0.73 9.73
C LYS A 106 -12.21 1.61 10.61
N LEU A 107 -10.93 1.27 10.76
CA LEU A 107 -9.97 2.04 11.55
C LEU A 107 -9.78 3.46 11.00
N THR A 108 -9.73 3.63 9.67
CA THR A 108 -9.63 4.97 9.06
C THR A 108 -10.89 5.81 9.24
N LYS A 109 -12.07 5.19 9.38
CA LYS A 109 -13.32 5.88 9.71
C LYS A 109 -13.38 6.32 11.18
N ILE A 110 -12.97 5.45 12.10
CA ILE A 110 -12.97 5.71 13.56
C ILE A 110 -12.02 6.87 13.92
N ARG A 111 -10.97 7.11 13.13
CA ARG A 111 -10.04 8.25 13.25
C ARG A 111 -10.68 9.63 13.17
N LYS A 112 -11.92 9.78 12.68
CA LYS A 112 -12.63 11.07 12.73
C LYS A 112 -13.15 11.42 14.14
N THR A 113 -13.10 10.50 15.10
CA THR A 113 -13.74 10.64 16.42
C THR A 113 -12.87 10.24 17.62
N LEU A 114 -11.57 9.93 17.46
CA LEU A 114 -10.69 9.55 18.58
C LEU A 114 -9.49 10.49 18.73
N ASP A 115 -9.14 10.75 19.99
CA ASP A 115 -7.95 11.47 20.44
C ASP A 115 -6.65 10.89 19.83
N SER A 116 -5.70 11.77 19.48
CA SER A 116 -4.43 11.50 18.80
C SER A 116 -3.50 10.53 19.55
N SER A 117 -3.83 10.12 20.77
CA SER A 117 -3.04 9.18 21.58
C SER A 117 -3.13 7.71 21.12
N LEU A 118 -4.10 7.35 20.27
CA LEU A 118 -4.29 5.97 19.76
C LEU A 118 -3.84 5.78 18.31
N ILE A 119 -2.88 6.58 17.82
CA ILE A 119 -2.31 6.42 16.48
C ILE A 119 -1.05 5.56 16.55
N PRO A 120 -1.01 4.34 15.97
CA PRO A 120 0.20 3.52 15.96
C PRO A 120 1.27 4.02 14.97
N PHE A 121 1.04 5.15 14.31
CA PHE A 121 1.91 5.76 13.28
C PHE A 121 1.95 7.31 13.38
N SER A 122 1.77 7.86 14.59
CA SER A 122 2.12 9.26 14.87
C SER A 122 3.62 9.41 15.11
#